data_AF-A0A8X6UCG6-F1
#
_entry.id   AF-A0A8X6UCG6-F1
#
_cell.length_a   1.000
_cell.length_b   1.000
_cell.length_c   1.000
_cell.angle_alpha   90.00
_cell.angle_beta   90.00
_cell.angle_gamma   90.00
#
_symmetry.space_group_name_H-M   'P 1'
#
loop_
_entity.id
_entity.type
_entity.pdbx_description
1 polymer ?
#
loop_
_entity_poly.entity_id
_entity_poly.type
_entity_poly.pdbx_seq_one_letter_code
_entity_poly.pdbx_strand_id
1 'polypeptide(L)'
;MQAFKDEGLLRVSTKLIYSDENEDFRFPVLLPTCSIVKELIHEEHRKAMHAGPSILLSILREKFWILKAKRLIILIIAECVACRCYKSKNVDVPFTPLPQDRVTQTKVFQVTGVDYAGSLHLKSKRKV
;
A
#
# COMPACT_ATOMS: atom_id res chain seq x y z
N MET A 1 30.06 -10.63 -6.63
CA MET A 1 29.13 -9.92 -7.55
C MET A 1 29.96 -8.95 -8.34
N GLN A 2 29.97 -9.09 -9.66
CA GLN A 2 30.74 -8.25 -10.55
C GLN A 2 29.76 -7.40 -11.36
N ALA A 3 29.91 -6.09 -11.28
CA ALA A 3 29.18 -5.16 -12.12
C ALA A 3 29.96 -4.96 -13.42
N PHE A 4 29.25 -4.86 -14.54
CA PHE A 4 29.83 -4.62 -15.86
C PHE A 4 28.93 -3.67 -16.66
N LYS A 5 29.48 -3.10 -17.73
CA LYS A 5 28.74 -2.22 -18.63
C LYS A 5 28.32 -3.01 -19.87
N ASP A 6 27.06 -2.87 -20.24
CA ASP A 6 26.44 -3.57 -21.37
C ASP A 6 25.39 -2.65 -22.01
N GLU A 7 25.47 -2.45 -23.32
CA GLU A 7 24.59 -1.54 -24.08
C GLU A 7 24.40 -0.14 -23.48
N GLY A 8 25.44 0.38 -22.80
CA GLY A 8 25.37 1.69 -22.14
C GLY A 8 24.77 1.67 -20.72
N LEU A 9 24.23 0.54 -20.28
CA LEU A 9 23.71 0.32 -18.92
C LEU A 9 24.74 -0.38 -18.03
N LEU A 10 24.63 -0.18 -16.72
CA LEU A 10 25.36 -0.99 -15.74
C LEU A 10 24.49 -2.19 -15.37
N ARG A 11 25.05 -3.40 -15.47
CA ARG A 11 24.40 -4.65 -15.08
C ARG A 11 25.22 -5.38 -14.02
N VAL A 12 24.58 -6.31 -13.31
CA VAL A 12 25.22 -7.15 -12.29
C VAL A 12 25.17 -8.61 -12.71
N SER A 13 26.32 -9.29 -12.71
CA SER A 13 26.35 -10.74 -12.91
C SER A 13 25.85 -11.47 -11.66
N THR A 14 24.76 -12.23 -11.82
CA THR A 14 24.18 -13.06 -10.76
C THR A 14 24.87 -14.43 -10.68
N LYS A 15 24.41 -15.31 -9.80
CA LYS A 15 24.87 -16.72 -9.78
C LYS A 15 24.14 -17.60 -10.79
N LEU A 16 23.13 -17.07 -11.47
CA LEU A 16 22.23 -17.81 -12.35
C LEU A 16 22.55 -17.55 -13.83
N ILE A 17 23.78 -17.18 -14.16
CA ILE A 17 24.18 -16.81 -15.53
C ILE A 17 23.94 -17.91 -16.59
N TYR A 18 23.90 -19.18 -16.17
CA TYR A 18 23.67 -20.34 -17.04
C TYR A 18 22.25 -20.90 -16.96
N SER A 19 21.32 -20.24 -16.24
CA SER A 19 19.92 -20.66 -16.26
C SER A 19 19.26 -20.31 -17.60
N ASP A 20 18.18 -20.98 -17.95
CA ASP A 20 17.37 -20.69 -19.14
C ASP A 20 16.38 -19.51 -18.90
N GLU A 21 16.81 -18.56 -18.06
CA GLU A 21 16.00 -17.42 -17.66
C GLU A 21 16.29 -16.22 -18.55
N ASN A 22 15.36 -15.26 -18.52
CA ASN A 22 15.50 -13.99 -19.23
C ASN A 22 16.84 -13.32 -18.90
N GLU A 23 17.40 -12.63 -19.88
CA GLU A 23 18.70 -11.97 -19.74
C GLU A 23 18.71 -10.94 -18.61
N ASP A 24 17.63 -10.16 -18.46
CA ASP A 24 17.46 -9.22 -17.35
C ASP A 24 17.43 -9.89 -15.97
N PHE A 25 16.99 -11.15 -15.89
CA PHE A 25 17.00 -11.91 -14.64
C PHE A 25 18.42 -12.38 -14.29
N ARG A 26 19.16 -12.83 -15.32
CA ARG A 26 20.55 -13.30 -15.17
C ARG A 26 21.52 -12.15 -14.95
N PHE A 27 21.27 -11.01 -15.58
CA PHE A 27 22.07 -9.80 -15.61
C PHE A 27 21.23 -8.54 -15.36
N PRO A 28 20.65 -8.39 -14.16
CA PRO A 28 19.77 -7.27 -13.85
C PRO A 28 20.48 -5.93 -13.91
N VAL A 29 19.73 -4.90 -14.33
CA VAL A 29 20.22 -3.53 -14.44
C VAL A 29 20.45 -2.95 -13.05
N LEU A 30 21.65 -2.44 -12.82
CA LEU A 30 22.05 -1.80 -11.57
C LEU A 30 21.42 -0.41 -11.48
N LEU A 31 20.53 -0.22 -10.52
CA LEU A 31 19.85 1.06 -10.31
C LEU A 31 20.31 1.73 -9.00
N PRO A 32 20.63 3.04 -9.05
CA PRO A 32 20.92 3.80 -7.83
C PRO A 32 19.64 4.05 -7.03
N THR A 33 19.81 4.45 -5.78
CA THR A 33 18.68 4.95 -4.98
C THR A 33 18.40 6.41 -5.36
N CYS A 34 17.38 6.68 -6.16
CA CYS A 34 16.96 8.04 -6.55
C CYS A 34 15.43 8.15 -6.63
N SER A 35 14.91 9.35 -6.86
CA SER A 35 13.46 9.65 -6.89
C SER A 35 12.71 8.81 -7.92
N ILE A 36 13.25 8.68 -9.14
CA ILE A 36 12.58 7.90 -10.20
C ILE A 36 12.50 6.40 -9.86
N VAL A 37 13.50 5.85 -9.17
CA VAL A 37 13.48 4.45 -8.71
C VAL A 37 12.49 4.26 -7.56
N LYS A 38 12.24 5.29 -6.74
CA LYS A 38 11.16 5.23 -5.75
C LYS A 38 9.79 5.11 -6.43
N GLU A 39 9.54 5.93 -7.46
CA GLU A 39 8.30 5.86 -8.22
C GLU A 39 8.11 4.52 -8.92
N LEU A 40 9.19 3.96 -9.50
CA LEU A 40 9.18 2.61 -10.05
C LEU A 40 8.73 1.58 -9.01
N ILE A 41 9.30 1.61 -7.80
CA ILE A 41 8.92 0.66 -6.74
C ILE A 41 7.48 0.91 -6.26
N HIS A 42 7.01 2.17 -6.21
CA HIS A 42 5.61 2.49 -5.90
C HIS A 42 4.65 1.91 -6.94
N GLU A 43 4.99 2.01 -8.22
CA GLU A 43 4.19 1.47 -9.31
C GLU A 43 4.13 -0.06 -9.24
N GLU A 44 5.28 -0.73 -9.08
CA GLU A 44 5.35 -2.18 -8.96
C GLU A 44 4.65 -2.68 -7.68
N HIS A 45 4.71 -1.93 -6.58
CA HIS A 45 3.95 -2.24 -5.37
C HIS A 45 2.43 -2.23 -5.61
N ARG A 46 1.92 -1.27 -6.40
CA ARG A 46 0.49 -1.19 -6.77
C ARG A 46 0.10 -2.32 -7.73
N LYS A 47 0.91 -2.58 -8.76
CA LYS A 47 0.68 -3.68 -9.72
C LYS A 47 0.68 -5.05 -9.03
N ALA A 48 1.55 -5.24 -8.04
CA ALA A 48 1.62 -6.44 -7.22
C ALA A 48 0.54 -6.49 -6.11
N MET A 49 -0.55 -5.73 -6.25
CA MET A 49 -1.70 -5.74 -5.33
C MET A 49 -1.30 -5.53 -3.86
N HIS A 50 -0.41 -4.55 -3.62
CA HIS A 50 0.11 -4.23 -2.30
C HIS A 50 0.90 -5.35 -1.62
N ALA A 51 1.60 -6.18 -2.40
CA ALA A 51 2.46 -7.23 -1.90
C ALA A 51 3.47 -6.75 -0.84
N GLY A 52 3.77 -7.65 0.09
CA GLY A 52 4.74 -7.40 1.16
C GLY A 52 6.18 -7.25 0.66
N PRO A 53 7.11 -6.83 1.55
CA PRO A 53 8.48 -6.47 1.15
C PRO A 53 9.25 -7.57 0.43
N SER A 54 9.10 -8.83 0.85
CA SER A 54 9.84 -9.96 0.29
C SER A 54 9.40 -10.28 -1.13
N ILE A 55 8.09 -10.29 -1.38
CA ILE A 55 7.51 -10.57 -2.71
C ILE A 55 7.90 -9.45 -3.67
N LEU A 56 7.73 -8.19 -3.26
CA LEU A 56 8.09 -7.05 -4.09
C LEU A 56 9.60 -7.02 -4.42
N LEU A 57 10.46 -7.40 -3.46
CA LEU A 57 11.89 -7.52 -3.71
C LEU A 57 12.20 -8.60 -4.75
N SER A 58 11.51 -9.73 -4.72
CA SER A 58 11.69 -10.80 -5.71
C SER A 58 11.27 -10.33 -7.10
N ILE A 59 10.10 -9.71 -7.23
CA ILE A 59 9.60 -9.16 -8.51
C ILE A 59 10.59 -8.16 -9.09
N LEU A 60 11.08 -7.22 -8.29
CA LEU A 60 12.04 -6.22 -8.75
C LEU A 60 13.37 -6.85 -9.18
N ARG A 61 13.80 -7.92 -8.52
CA ARG A 61 15.06 -8.62 -8.84
C ARG A 61 15.02 -9.37 -10.17
N GLU A 62 13.84 -9.58 -10.74
CA GLU A 62 13.74 -10.18 -12.07
C GLU A 62 14.30 -9.28 -13.17
N LYS A 63 14.44 -7.98 -12.91
CA LYS A 63 14.96 -7.02 -13.89
C LYS A 63 16.00 -6.05 -13.34
N PHE A 64 15.95 -5.75 -12.04
CA PHE A 64 16.71 -4.67 -11.44
C PHE A 64 17.48 -5.10 -10.20
N TRP A 65 18.74 -4.68 -10.14
CA TRP A 65 19.56 -4.71 -8.94
C TRP A 65 19.57 -3.32 -8.30
N ILE A 66 18.55 -3.01 -7.50
CA ILE A 66 18.43 -1.69 -6.86
C ILE A 66 19.31 -1.62 -5.61
N LEU A 67 20.17 -0.60 -5.53
CA LEU A 67 20.98 -0.37 -4.33
C LEU A 67 20.07 -0.08 -3.12
N LYS A 68 20.32 -0.81 -2.02
CA LYS A 68 19.53 -0.72 -0.78
C LYS A 68 18.02 -0.98 -0.97
N ALA A 69 17.65 -1.76 -2.00
CA ALA A 69 16.26 -2.05 -2.38
C ALA A 69 15.34 -2.37 -1.19
N LYS A 70 15.74 -3.31 -0.33
CA LYS A 70 14.91 -3.76 0.80
C LYS A 70 14.53 -2.62 1.74
N ARG A 71 15.46 -1.71 2.04
CA ARG A 71 15.18 -0.54 2.89
C ARG A 71 14.20 0.41 2.20
N LEU A 72 14.39 0.63 0.90
CA LEU A 72 13.53 1.51 0.12
C LEU A 72 12.10 0.97 0.03
N ILE A 73 11.94 -0.33 -0.22
CA ILE A 73 10.66 -1.03 -0.26
C ILE A 73 9.91 -0.90 1.08
N ILE A 74 10.59 -1.11 2.21
CA ILE A 74 9.96 -0.99 3.54
C ILE A 74 9.43 0.43 3.77
N LEU A 75 10.18 1.47 3.38
CA LEU A 75 9.74 2.87 3.48
C LEU A 75 8.50 3.12 2.61
N ILE A 76 8.54 2.69 1.35
CA ILE A 76 7.45 2.84 0.39
C ILE A 76 6.16 2.18 0.88
N ILE A 77 6.25 0.97 1.41
CA ILE A 77 5.09 0.25 1.97
C ILE A 77 4.54 0.95 3.22
N ALA A 78 5.40 1.54 4.06
CA ALA A 78 4.97 2.28 5.24
C ALA A 78 4.28 3.63 4.90
N GLU A 79 4.68 4.25 3.79
CA GLU A 79 4.07 5.47 3.25
C GLU A 79 2.75 5.19 2.49
N CYS A 80 2.55 3.96 2.01
CA CYS A 80 1.34 3.58 1.29
C CYS A 80 0.07 3.64 2.18
N VAL A 81 -0.88 4.49 1.79
CA VAL A 81 -2.15 4.68 2.49
C VAL A 81 -2.96 3.38 2.56
N ALA A 82 -3.08 2.64 1.46
CA ALA A 82 -3.83 1.38 1.44
C ALA A 82 -3.24 0.36 2.41
N CYS A 83 -1.92 0.15 2.39
CA CYS A 83 -1.24 -0.73 3.35
C CYS A 83 -1.40 -0.26 4.81
N ARG A 84 -1.39 1.05 5.05
CA ARG A 84 -1.62 1.61 6.38
C ARG A 84 -3.04 1.33 6.86
N CYS A 85 -4.04 1.46 6.00
CA CYS A 85 -5.42 1.10 6.30
C CYS A 85 -5.55 -0.40 6.59
N TYR A 86 -4.98 -1.27 5.76
CA TYR A 86 -5.01 -2.72 6.01
C TYR A 86 -4.28 -3.15 7.28
N LYS A 87 -3.22 -2.43 7.66
CA LYS A 87 -2.47 -2.67 8.91
C LYS A 87 -3.12 -2.00 10.13
N SER A 88 -4.10 -1.12 9.94
CA SER A 88 -4.73 -0.40 11.05
C SER A 88 -5.35 -1.40 12.03
N LYS A 89 -5.08 -1.21 13.31
CA LYS A 89 -5.70 -2.01 14.36
C LYS A 89 -7.11 -1.49 14.59
N ASN A 90 -8.00 -2.38 15.00
CA ASN A 90 -9.28 -1.95 15.56
C ASN A 90 -9.01 -0.98 16.70
N VAL A 91 -9.80 0.09 16.74
CA VAL A 91 -9.81 0.99 17.89
C VAL A 91 -10.45 0.22 19.04
N ASP A 92 -9.70 0.03 20.12
CA ASP A 92 -10.30 -0.40 21.39
C ASP A 92 -11.18 0.76 21.87
N VAL A 93 -12.49 0.63 21.64
CA VAL A 93 -13.46 1.60 22.13
C VAL A 93 -13.75 1.22 23.58
N PRO A 94 -13.28 2.00 24.59
CA PRO A 94 -13.60 1.69 25.98
C PRO A 94 -15.12 1.78 26.15
N PHE A 95 -15.68 0.88 26.97
CA PHE A 95 -17.09 0.96 27.34
C PHE A 95 -17.30 2.22 28.18
N THR A 96 -17.84 3.27 27.57
CA THR A 96 -18.20 4.50 28.28
C THR A 96 -19.60 4.35 28.87
N PRO A 97 -19.85 4.85 30.10
CA PRO A 97 -21.20 4.88 30.65
C PRO A 97 -22.13 5.66 29.72
N LEU A 98 -23.39 5.22 29.62
CA LEU A 98 -24.40 5.93 28.84
C LEU A 98 -24.63 7.34 29.42
N PRO A 99 -24.84 8.37 28.58
CA PRO A 99 -25.23 9.70 29.05
C PRO A 99 -26.50 9.65 29.91
N GLN A 100 -26.62 10.57 30.87
CA GLN A 100 -27.76 10.64 31.78
C GLN A 100 -29.10 10.71 31.02
N ASP A 101 -29.15 11.44 29.91
CA ASP A 101 -30.34 11.59 29.07
C ASP A 101 -30.82 10.28 28.43
N ARG A 102 -29.94 9.28 28.31
CA ARG A 102 -30.24 7.95 27.74
C ARG A 102 -30.80 6.97 28.78
N VAL A 103 -30.65 7.27 30.08
CA VAL A 103 -31.03 6.37 31.19
C VAL A 103 -32.08 6.97 32.12
N THR A 104 -32.32 8.27 32.04
CA THR A 104 -33.31 8.96 32.87
C THR A 104 -34.71 8.57 32.41
N GLN A 105 -35.54 8.09 33.35
CA GLN A 105 -36.95 7.79 33.07
C GLN A 105 -37.72 9.09 32.80
N THR A 106 -38.46 9.14 31.70
CA THR A 106 -39.26 10.29 31.29
C THR A 106 -40.68 9.86 30.95
N LYS A 107 -41.62 10.82 30.98
CA LYS A 107 -43.01 10.56 30.56
C LYS A 107 -43.07 10.36 29.04
N VAL A 108 -44.12 9.68 28.58
CA VAL A 108 -44.36 9.49 27.14
C VAL A 108 -44.35 10.84 26.42
N PHE A 109 -43.61 10.95 25.31
CA PHE A 109 -43.42 12.18 24.51
C PHE A 109 -42.69 13.36 25.19
N GLN A 110 -42.11 13.18 26.38
CA GLN A 110 -41.34 14.24 27.05
C GLN A 110 -39.99 14.51 26.37
N VAL A 111 -39.37 13.48 25.78
CA VAL A 111 -38.12 13.58 25.03
C VAL A 111 -38.31 12.89 23.68
N THR A 112 -38.01 13.61 22.60
CA THR A 112 -38.14 13.11 21.22
C THR A 112 -36.81 13.29 20.51
N GLY A 113 -36.24 12.20 20.01
CA GLY A 113 -35.09 12.25 19.10
C GLY A 113 -35.56 12.60 17.69
N VAL A 114 -34.95 13.63 17.10
CA VAL A 114 -35.16 13.98 15.69
C VAL A 114 -33.83 13.75 14.99
N ASP A 115 -33.85 12.99 13.91
CA ASP A 115 -32.70 12.80 13.03
C ASP A 115 -33.15 12.95 11.58
N TYR A 116 -32.26 13.46 10.75
CA TYR A 116 -32.50 13.57 9.32
C TYR A 116 -31.93 12.35 8.62
N ALA A 117 -32.73 11.73 7.76
CA ALA A 117 -32.17 10.80 6.80
C ALA A 117 -31.16 11.55 5.91
N GLY A 118 -30.05 10.89 5.56
CA GLY A 118 -29.15 11.39 4.52
C GLY A 118 -29.88 11.58 3.17
N SER A 119 -29.19 12.10 2.16
CA SER A 119 -29.81 12.49 0.88
C SER A 119 -30.71 11.40 0.28
N LEU A 120 -32.00 11.68 0.18
CA LEU A 120 -32.97 10.79 -0.46
C LEU A 120 -33.01 11.10 -1.95
N HIS A 121 -32.76 10.08 -2.77
CA HIS A 121 -32.83 10.20 -4.23
C HIS A 121 -34.22 9.79 -4.70
N LEU A 122 -34.93 10.72 -5.34
CA LEU A 122 -36.22 10.40 -5.97
C LEU A 122 -36.00 9.54 -7.22
N LYS A 123 -37.03 8.79 -7.65
CA LYS A 123 -37.00 8.05 -8.93
C LYS A 123 -36.64 8.94 -10.14
N SER A 124 -36.89 10.25 -10.06
CA SER A 124 -36.50 11.24 -11.06
C SER A 124 -35.00 11.64 -11.01
N LYS A 125 -34.19 11.00 -10.15
CA LYS A 125 -32.77 11.31 -9.87
C LYS A 125 -32.53 12.74 -9.35
N ARG A 126 -33.56 13.42 -8.86
CA ARG A 126 -33.45 14.69 -8.15
C ARG A 126 -33.20 14.44 -6.66
N LYS A 127 -32.33 15.23 -6.05
CA LYS A 127 -32.11 15.24 -4.60
C LYS A 127 -33.20 16.11 -3.95
N VAL A 128 -33.75 15.62 -2.84
CA VAL A 128 -34.58 16.41 -1.91
C VAL A 128 -33.67 17.08 -0.89
#